data_AF-A0AAU8E0M1-F1
#
_entry.id   AF-A0AAU8E0M1-F1
#
_cell.length_a   1.000
_cell.length_b   1.000
_cell.length_c   1.000
_cell.angle_alpha   90.00
_cell.angle_beta   90.00
_cell.angle_gamma   90.00
#
_symmetry.space_group_name_H-M   'P 1'
#
loop_
_entity.id
_entity.type
_entity.pdbx_description
1 polymer ?
#
loop_
_entity_poly.entity_id
_entity_poly.type
_entity_poly.pdbx_seq_one_letter_code
_entity_poly.pdbx_strand_id
1 'polypeptide(L)'
;MTEHSETSETRELLKKSQIIHQTSRGPTVDEVAHQILRQALRSLYPKRDIDPDRTMIGTPQWQAVEGHLVAMPTQFESLTHALVRQFFSASTANYLEGEHFLTVNPTATPVVHLDIDVEAIAGLLNDYSPLLFVAFGERQLDYWNSTRHQVPHWQELSAALRKALHVQGADGWDDDQCRVARAVSRHPDKQSRQNHDPTLSAIQVCLIDIDTVDAQGKVRHLILGGAAVVTGRYKQRDLVMMYTVEKGYETFDSLKKLGDSLPARIDVQPAGQNLQWQLFEPEGNFFDHMAWALIATQLDAITAISRESLVAEADDDIASAPVVEHTSGPEKNVLTRLDGSIPDWLFGASAADLDQYSQSINALGMLYKQTDKTLLRIAPITTYAQNRMREAIIADKPSAASLPLDSLDITVTNSFETGGLTLPNPLDVHIETLGEYAFAQ
;
A
#
# COMPACT_ATOMS: atom_id res chain seq x y z
N MET A 1 -19.97 -5.33 32.24
CA MET A 1 -19.77 -3.90 31.89
C MET A 1 -18.66 -3.71 30.85
N THR A 2 -18.41 -4.71 29.99
CA THR A 2 -17.24 -4.79 29.09
C THR A 2 -17.60 -4.73 27.59
N GLU A 3 -18.86 -4.94 27.20
CA GLU A 3 -19.28 -4.97 25.78
C GLU A 3 -19.30 -3.59 25.08
N HIS A 4 -19.34 -2.48 25.83
CA HIS A 4 -19.36 -1.14 25.23
C HIS A 4 -17.98 -0.63 24.78
N SER A 5 -16.87 -1.12 25.36
CA SER A 5 -15.51 -0.73 24.92
C SER A 5 -15.11 -1.41 23.61
N GLU A 6 -15.30 -2.74 23.49
CA GLU A 6 -14.90 -3.50 22.28
C GLU A 6 -15.61 -3.01 21.01
N THR A 7 -16.88 -2.60 21.12
CA THR A 7 -17.66 -2.09 19.99
C THR A 7 -17.27 -0.67 19.58
N SER A 8 -16.75 0.13 20.52
CA SER A 8 -16.22 1.47 20.25
C SER A 8 -14.85 1.41 19.57
N GLU A 9 -13.94 0.59 20.11
CA GLU A 9 -12.59 0.37 19.56
C GLU A 9 -12.65 -0.17 18.12
N THR A 10 -13.49 -1.19 17.87
CA THR A 10 -13.68 -1.75 16.51
C THR A 10 -14.16 -0.70 15.51
N ARG A 11 -14.97 0.27 15.96
CA ARG A 11 -15.51 1.33 15.10
C ARG A 11 -14.46 2.40 14.79
N GLU A 12 -13.56 2.71 15.71
CA GLU A 12 -12.46 3.65 15.49
C GLU A 12 -11.40 3.06 14.55
N LEU A 13 -11.00 1.80 14.75
CA LEU A 13 -10.09 1.10 13.84
C LEU A 13 -10.65 1.04 12.41
N LEU A 14 -11.97 0.87 12.27
CA LEU A 14 -12.64 0.84 10.97
C LEU A 14 -12.75 2.22 10.30
N LYS A 15 -12.80 3.30 11.07
CA LYS A 15 -12.68 4.67 10.52
C LYS A 15 -11.25 4.95 10.06
N LYS A 16 -10.27 4.55 10.87
CA LYS A 16 -8.84 4.68 10.56
C LYS A 16 -8.49 3.91 9.27
N SER A 17 -8.90 2.65 9.17
CA SER A 17 -8.67 1.84 7.96
C SER A 17 -9.37 2.43 6.73
N GLN A 18 -10.56 3.02 6.88
CA GLN A 18 -11.26 3.66 5.77
C GLN A 18 -10.53 4.91 5.26
N ILE A 19 -9.92 5.71 6.13
CA ILE A 19 -9.13 6.90 5.75
C ILE A 19 -7.81 6.46 5.11
N ILE A 20 -7.10 5.50 5.70
CA ILE A 20 -5.86 4.92 5.16
C ILE A 20 -6.11 4.31 3.77
N HIS A 21 -7.23 3.59 3.62
CA HIS A 21 -7.62 3.06 2.33
C HIS A 21 -7.92 4.16 1.31
N GLN A 22 -8.65 5.22 1.68
CA GLN A 22 -8.92 6.31 0.74
C GLN A 22 -7.63 6.97 0.24
N THR A 23 -6.61 7.09 1.10
CA THR A 23 -5.28 7.57 0.70
C THR A 23 -4.49 6.58 -0.16
N SER A 24 -4.83 5.30 -0.14
CA SER A 24 -4.16 4.23 -0.87
C SER A 24 -4.89 3.81 -2.16
N ARG A 25 -5.95 4.52 -2.62
CA ARG A 25 -6.74 4.11 -3.81
C ARG A 25 -6.31 4.78 -5.12
N GLY A 26 -5.24 5.57 -5.07
CA GLY A 26 -4.67 6.18 -6.27
C GLY A 26 -3.99 5.14 -7.18
N PRO A 27 -3.67 5.50 -8.44
CA PRO A 27 -2.86 4.66 -9.30
C PRO A 27 -1.59 4.17 -8.60
N THR A 28 -1.16 2.94 -8.90
CA THR A 28 0.14 2.41 -8.44
C THR A 28 1.27 2.84 -9.36
N VAL A 29 2.51 2.71 -8.88
CA VAL A 29 3.70 2.98 -9.71
C VAL A 29 3.72 2.06 -10.93
N ASP A 30 3.35 0.79 -10.79
CA ASP A 30 3.27 -0.19 -11.89
C ASP A 30 2.21 0.17 -12.92
N GLU A 31 1.03 0.61 -12.49
CA GLU A 31 -0.02 1.06 -13.41
C GLU A 31 0.43 2.26 -14.24
N VAL A 32 1.14 3.21 -13.60
CA VAL A 32 1.68 4.38 -14.29
C VAL A 32 2.83 3.98 -15.22
N ALA A 33 3.75 3.13 -14.76
CA ALA A 33 4.86 2.59 -15.56
C ALA A 33 4.32 1.84 -16.80
N HIS A 34 3.35 0.96 -16.62
CA HIS A 34 2.65 0.25 -17.70
C HIS A 34 2.09 1.24 -18.72
N GLN A 35 1.33 2.24 -18.27
CA GLN A 35 0.67 3.20 -19.17
C GLN A 35 1.67 4.02 -19.98
N ILE A 36 2.74 4.51 -19.34
CA ILE A 36 3.79 5.29 -19.98
C ILE A 36 4.54 4.44 -21.00
N LEU A 37 4.98 3.23 -20.60
CA LEU A 37 5.67 2.32 -21.51
C LEU A 37 4.79 1.93 -22.68
N ARG A 38 3.52 1.63 -22.44
CA ARG A 38 2.59 1.26 -23.51
C ARG A 38 2.43 2.40 -24.52
N GLN A 39 2.39 3.65 -24.07
CA GLN A 39 2.35 4.82 -24.95
C GLN A 39 3.67 5.01 -25.72
N ALA A 40 4.81 4.84 -25.05
CA ALA A 40 6.13 4.92 -25.66
C ALA A 40 6.34 3.83 -26.73
N LEU A 41 6.00 2.58 -26.41
CA LEU A 41 6.09 1.42 -27.29
C LEU A 41 5.17 1.56 -28.50
N ARG A 42 3.95 2.09 -28.34
CA ARG A 42 3.07 2.40 -29.48
C ARG A 42 3.63 3.46 -30.40
N SER A 43 4.41 4.39 -29.85
CA SER A 43 5.07 5.44 -30.65
C SER A 43 6.27 4.89 -31.40
N LEU A 44 7.08 4.05 -30.75
CA LEU A 44 8.29 3.44 -31.32
C LEU A 44 7.96 2.30 -32.31
N TYR A 45 6.93 1.50 -32.02
CA TYR A 45 6.48 0.36 -32.82
C TYR A 45 4.97 0.43 -33.15
N PRO A 46 4.49 1.38 -33.96
CA PRO A 46 3.04 1.61 -34.17
C PRO A 46 2.26 0.44 -34.76
N LYS A 47 2.95 -0.49 -35.43
CA LYS A 47 2.35 -1.67 -36.08
C LYS A 47 2.37 -2.91 -35.19
N ARG A 48 2.98 -2.87 -34.00
CA ARG A 48 3.07 -4.00 -33.07
C ARG A 48 2.32 -3.65 -31.79
N ASP A 49 1.43 -4.54 -31.35
CA ASP A 49 0.74 -4.40 -30.06
C ASP A 49 1.60 -5.05 -28.97
N ILE A 50 2.61 -4.30 -28.50
CA ILE A 50 3.49 -4.73 -27.43
C ILE A 50 2.85 -4.37 -26.11
N ASP A 51 2.50 -5.38 -25.33
CA ASP A 51 2.00 -5.24 -23.97
C ASP A 51 3.19 -5.33 -22.99
N PRO A 52 3.54 -4.24 -22.26
CA PRO A 52 4.73 -4.21 -21.42
C PRO A 52 4.65 -5.13 -20.19
N ASP A 53 3.45 -5.56 -19.76
CA ASP A 53 3.32 -6.53 -18.65
C ASP A 53 3.52 -7.97 -19.11
N ARG A 54 3.25 -8.24 -20.39
CA ARG A 54 3.34 -9.58 -20.98
C ARG A 54 4.64 -9.82 -21.74
N THR A 55 5.29 -8.74 -22.16
CA THR A 55 6.58 -8.78 -22.84
C THR A 55 7.66 -8.85 -21.78
N MET A 56 8.42 -9.94 -21.79
CA MET A 56 9.45 -10.24 -20.81
C MET A 56 10.84 -10.06 -21.44
N ILE A 57 11.75 -9.42 -20.72
CA ILE A 57 13.18 -9.41 -21.02
C ILE A 57 13.82 -10.68 -20.44
N GLY A 58 14.40 -11.52 -21.30
CA GLY A 58 15.22 -12.65 -20.93
C GLY A 58 16.67 -12.22 -20.76
N THR A 59 17.21 -12.40 -19.55
CA THR A 59 18.60 -12.09 -19.20
C THR A 59 19.33 -13.37 -18.80
N PRO A 60 20.19 -13.93 -19.67
CA PRO A 60 21.02 -15.07 -19.32
C PRO A 60 21.90 -14.73 -18.11
N GLN A 61 22.03 -15.69 -17.19
CA GLN A 61 22.86 -15.54 -16.00
C GLN A 61 24.07 -16.46 -16.10
N TRP A 62 25.22 -15.99 -15.59
CA TRP A 62 26.46 -16.77 -15.61
C TRP A 62 27.07 -16.79 -14.21
N GLN A 63 27.48 -17.97 -13.75
CA GLN A 63 28.14 -18.13 -12.46
C GLN A 63 29.53 -18.72 -12.66
N ALA A 64 30.54 -18.10 -12.04
CA ALA A 64 31.88 -18.66 -12.00
C ALA A 64 31.96 -19.76 -10.93
N VAL A 65 32.13 -21.00 -11.36
CA VAL A 65 32.33 -22.16 -10.47
C VAL A 65 33.69 -22.77 -10.82
N GLU A 66 34.59 -22.81 -9.84
CA GLU A 66 35.96 -23.34 -10.00
C GLU A 66 36.72 -22.76 -11.21
N GLY A 67 36.56 -21.46 -11.45
CA GLY A 67 37.22 -20.74 -12.55
C GLY A 67 36.61 -20.94 -13.94
N HIS A 68 35.48 -21.67 -14.05
CA HIS A 68 34.73 -21.84 -15.28
C HIS A 68 33.38 -21.10 -15.19
N LEU A 69 32.97 -20.46 -16.29
CA LEU A 69 31.65 -19.86 -16.39
C LEU A 69 30.61 -20.92 -16.72
N VAL A 70 29.63 -21.09 -15.83
CA VAL A 70 28.50 -22.00 -15.99
C VAL A 70 27.24 -21.17 -16.26
N ALA A 71 26.47 -21.58 -17.25
CA ALA A 71 25.18 -20.97 -17.56
C ALA A 71 24.18 -21.30 -16.43
N MET A 72 23.58 -20.25 -15.88
CA MET A 72 22.50 -20.33 -14.90
C MET A 72 21.15 -20.15 -15.62
N PRO A 73 20.01 -20.51 -14.98
CA PRO A 73 18.70 -20.26 -15.56
C PRO A 73 18.53 -18.79 -15.97
N THR A 74 18.05 -18.56 -17.18
CA THR A 74 17.70 -17.22 -17.68
C THR A 74 16.66 -16.59 -16.75
N GLN A 75 16.94 -15.36 -16.31
CA GLN A 75 15.96 -14.58 -15.56
C GLN A 75 15.02 -13.87 -16.52
N PHE A 76 13.74 -13.81 -16.14
CA PHE A 76 12.71 -13.12 -16.90
C PHE A 76 12.05 -12.06 -16.03
N GLU A 77 11.94 -10.85 -16.58
CA GLU A 77 11.30 -9.70 -15.94
C GLU A 77 10.39 -9.03 -16.99
N SER A 78 9.22 -8.51 -16.60
CA SER A 78 8.37 -7.76 -17.53
C SER A 78 8.99 -6.40 -17.85
N LEU A 79 8.65 -5.79 -18.98
CA LEU A 79 9.13 -4.44 -19.29
C LEU A 79 8.67 -3.42 -18.25
N THR A 80 7.45 -3.57 -17.73
CA THR A 80 6.92 -2.74 -16.64
C THR A 80 7.77 -2.87 -15.38
N HIS A 81 8.03 -4.10 -14.91
CA HIS A 81 8.85 -4.30 -13.72
C HIS A 81 10.29 -3.82 -13.92
N ALA A 82 10.87 -4.02 -15.11
CA ALA A 82 12.20 -3.51 -15.42
C ALA A 82 12.29 -1.97 -15.29
N LEU A 83 11.24 -1.25 -15.72
CA LEU A 83 11.17 0.21 -15.53
C LEU A 83 11.03 0.60 -14.06
N VAL A 84 10.13 -0.06 -13.33
CA VAL A 84 9.88 0.19 -11.90
C VAL A 84 11.13 -0.11 -11.07
N ARG A 85 11.82 -1.22 -11.37
CA ARG A 85 13.09 -1.57 -10.73
C ARG A 85 14.15 -0.53 -11.00
N GLN A 86 14.32 -0.07 -12.25
CA GLN A 86 15.30 1.00 -12.57
C GLN A 86 14.99 2.29 -11.84
N PHE A 87 13.70 2.62 -11.72
CA PHE A 87 13.23 3.78 -10.99
C PHE A 87 13.63 3.73 -9.51
N PHE A 88 13.39 2.61 -8.81
CA PHE A 88 13.73 2.48 -7.38
C PHE A 88 15.22 2.21 -7.11
N SER A 89 15.92 1.52 -8.02
CA SER A 89 17.35 1.18 -7.83
C SER A 89 18.31 2.19 -8.44
N ALA A 90 17.78 3.27 -9.06
CA ALA A 90 18.56 4.23 -9.83
C ALA A 90 19.42 3.63 -10.96
N SER A 91 19.21 2.35 -11.31
CA SER A 91 19.99 1.61 -12.30
C SER A 91 19.60 1.95 -13.74
N THR A 92 20.42 1.52 -14.69
CA THR A 92 20.18 1.70 -16.12
C THR A 92 20.03 0.35 -16.80
N ALA A 93 19.13 0.23 -17.76
CA ALA A 93 19.13 -0.91 -18.67
C ALA A 93 20.38 -0.87 -19.56
N ASN A 94 21.04 -2.01 -19.67
CA ASN A 94 22.11 -2.25 -20.64
C ASN A 94 21.88 -3.63 -21.27
N TYR A 95 20.87 -3.73 -22.12
CA TYR A 95 20.58 -4.96 -22.84
C TYR A 95 21.39 -5.00 -24.13
N LEU A 96 22.03 -6.14 -24.38
CA LEU A 96 22.91 -6.37 -25.52
C LEU A 96 22.27 -7.33 -26.50
N GLU A 97 22.24 -6.95 -27.77
CA GLU A 97 21.75 -7.82 -28.86
C GLU A 97 22.58 -9.11 -28.92
N GLY A 98 21.90 -10.25 -29.05
CA GLY A 98 22.54 -11.58 -29.08
C GLY A 98 22.83 -12.21 -27.72
N GLU A 99 22.71 -11.45 -26.62
CA GLU A 99 22.71 -11.99 -25.26
C GLU A 99 21.31 -11.92 -24.66
N HIS A 100 20.70 -10.72 -24.71
CA HIS A 100 19.36 -10.48 -24.20
C HIS A 100 18.34 -10.64 -25.30
N PHE A 101 17.11 -11.00 -24.93
CA PHE A 101 16.04 -11.16 -25.90
C PHE A 101 14.67 -10.90 -25.26
N LEU A 102 13.69 -10.54 -26.08
CA LEU A 102 12.31 -10.38 -25.62
C LEU A 102 11.49 -11.64 -25.93
N THR A 103 10.56 -11.99 -25.04
CA THR A 103 9.60 -13.09 -25.26
C THR A 103 8.26 -12.76 -24.61
N VAL A 104 7.17 -13.32 -25.13
CA VAL A 104 5.86 -13.35 -24.46
C VAL A 104 5.58 -14.67 -23.76
N ASN A 105 6.45 -15.67 -23.94
CA ASN A 105 6.29 -17.01 -23.41
C ASN A 105 7.64 -17.55 -22.91
N PRO A 106 8.04 -17.23 -21.66
CA PRO A 106 9.32 -17.64 -21.10
C PRO A 106 9.40 -19.16 -20.80
N THR A 107 8.26 -19.86 -20.73
CA THR A 107 8.21 -21.30 -20.44
C THR A 107 8.21 -22.19 -21.68
N ALA A 108 8.21 -21.61 -22.89
CA ALA A 108 8.28 -22.37 -24.14
C ALA A 108 9.65 -22.99 -24.37
N THR A 109 9.68 -24.19 -24.95
CA THR A 109 10.92 -24.89 -25.32
C THR A 109 10.91 -25.25 -26.81
N PRO A 110 11.76 -24.65 -27.66
CA PRO A 110 12.66 -23.53 -27.36
C PRO A 110 11.91 -22.21 -27.11
N VAL A 111 12.52 -21.29 -26.37
CA VAL A 111 11.94 -19.97 -26.13
C VAL A 111 11.84 -19.21 -27.45
N VAL A 112 10.66 -18.65 -27.73
CA VAL A 112 10.41 -17.90 -28.96
C VAL A 112 10.77 -16.44 -28.74
N HIS A 113 11.77 -15.95 -29.48
CA HIS A 113 12.22 -14.56 -29.38
C HIS A 113 11.32 -13.65 -30.21
N LEU A 114 11.00 -12.48 -29.69
CA LEU A 114 10.37 -11.42 -30.46
C LEU A 114 11.43 -10.72 -31.31
N ASP A 115 11.11 -10.49 -32.58
CA ASP A 115 11.90 -9.69 -33.50
C ASP A 115 11.75 -8.20 -33.19
N ILE A 116 12.27 -7.77 -32.05
CA ILE A 116 12.25 -6.40 -31.55
C ILE A 116 13.65 -6.11 -31.02
N ASP A 117 14.20 -4.97 -31.43
CA ASP A 117 15.53 -4.50 -31.01
C ASP A 117 15.57 -4.30 -29.48
N VAL A 118 16.39 -5.09 -28.80
CA VAL A 118 16.48 -5.09 -27.33
C VAL A 118 17.26 -3.87 -26.82
N GLU A 119 18.19 -3.34 -27.60
CA GLU A 119 18.94 -2.12 -27.29
C GLU A 119 18.03 -0.89 -27.39
N ALA A 120 17.11 -0.86 -28.37
CA ALA A 120 16.08 0.16 -28.46
C ALA A 120 15.11 0.14 -27.26
N ILE A 121 14.80 -1.06 -26.74
CA ILE A 121 14.03 -1.19 -25.49
C ILE A 121 14.83 -0.70 -24.29
N ALA A 122 16.13 -1.02 -24.20
CA ALA A 122 16.99 -0.50 -23.14
C ALA A 122 17.04 1.03 -23.14
N GLY A 123 17.19 1.65 -24.33
CA GLY A 123 17.13 3.10 -24.50
C GLY A 123 15.79 3.68 -24.03
N LEU A 124 14.68 3.05 -24.41
CA LEU A 124 13.34 3.47 -23.97
C LEU A 124 13.20 3.39 -22.45
N LEU A 125 13.65 2.31 -21.79
CA LEU A 125 13.60 2.22 -20.32
C LEU A 125 14.43 3.33 -19.66
N ASN A 126 15.63 3.58 -20.17
CA ASN A 126 16.53 4.62 -19.65
C ASN A 126 15.96 6.05 -19.82
N ASP A 127 15.26 6.32 -20.92
CA ASP A 127 14.64 7.62 -21.19
C ASP A 127 13.43 7.89 -20.27
N TYR A 128 12.63 6.85 -19.97
CA TYR A 128 11.39 7.00 -19.22
C TYR A 128 11.53 6.76 -17.71
N SER A 129 12.58 6.05 -17.25
CA SER A 129 12.81 5.82 -15.82
C SER A 129 12.88 7.13 -15.01
N PRO A 130 13.62 8.18 -15.43
CA PRO A 130 13.64 9.46 -14.72
C PRO A 130 12.31 10.21 -14.76
N LEU A 131 11.48 9.96 -15.79
CA LEU A 131 10.20 10.64 -15.99
C LEU A 131 9.06 10.04 -15.15
N LEU A 132 9.25 8.80 -14.67
CA LEU A 132 8.22 8.09 -13.91
C LEU A 132 7.82 8.83 -12.63
N PHE A 133 8.72 9.59 -11.98
CA PHE A 133 8.40 10.38 -10.78
C PHE A 133 7.35 11.46 -11.06
N VAL A 134 7.59 12.24 -12.12
CA VAL A 134 6.70 13.34 -12.52
C VAL A 134 5.36 12.77 -12.94
N ALA A 135 5.39 11.75 -13.79
CA ALA A 135 4.17 11.14 -14.27
C ALA A 135 3.37 10.44 -13.16
N PHE A 136 4.03 9.84 -12.18
CA PHE A 136 3.36 9.27 -11.01
C PHE A 136 2.67 10.35 -10.18
N GLY A 137 3.34 11.46 -9.89
CA GLY A 137 2.75 12.61 -9.20
C GLY A 137 1.55 13.22 -9.95
N GLU A 138 1.66 13.41 -11.27
CA GLU A 138 0.57 13.91 -12.12
C GLU A 138 -0.64 12.97 -12.08
N ARG A 139 -0.42 11.65 -12.19
CA ARG A 139 -1.50 10.66 -12.16
C ARG A 139 -2.19 10.57 -10.81
N GLN A 140 -1.44 10.72 -9.72
CA GLN A 140 -2.00 10.81 -8.37
C GLN A 140 -2.85 12.07 -8.21
N LEU A 141 -2.40 13.22 -8.72
CA LEU A 141 -3.17 14.46 -8.67
C LEU A 141 -4.45 14.37 -9.53
N ASP A 142 -4.36 13.80 -10.72
CA ASP A 142 -5.50 13.55 -11.61
C ASP A 142 -6.54 12.64 -10.93
N TYR A 143 -6.09 11.60 -10.23
CA TYR A 143 -6.96 10.74 -9.44
C TYR A 143 -7.75 11.56 -8.41
N TRP A 144 -7.06 12.34 -7.57
CA TRP A 144 -7.71 13.13 -6.51
C TRP A 144 -8.74 14.14 -7.04
N ASN A 145 -8.49 14.68 -8.23
CA ASN A 145 -9.38 15.63 -8.90
C ASN A 145 -10.47 14.96 -9.76
N SER A 146 -10.39 13.66 -10.01
CA SER A 146 -11.36 12.96 -10.85
C SER A 146 -12.75 12.89 -10.20
N THR A 147 -13.78 13.16 -10.99
CA THR A 147 -15.17 13.29 -10.50
C THR A 147 -16.08 12.15 -10.96
N ARG A 148 -15.54 10.93 -11.11
CA ARG A 148 -16.30 9.78 -11.64
C ARG A 148 -17.57 9.47 -10.85
N HIS A 149 -17.69 9.95 -9.60
CA HIS A 149 -18.83 9.73 -8.71
C HIS A 149 -19.51 11.05 -8.25
N GLN A 150 -19.60 12.04 -9.16
CA GLN A 150 -20.21 13.37 -8.97
C GLN A 150 -19.38 14.38 -8.14
N VAL A 151 -18.58 13.90 -7.18
CA VAL A 151 -17.64 14.73 -6.41
C VAL A 151 -16.19 14.28 -6.66
N PRO A 152 -15.19 15.17 -6.52
CA PRO A 152 -13.79 14.80 -6.54
C PRO A 152 -13.43 13.83 -5.40
N HIS A 153 -12.47 12.93 -5.60
CA HIS A 153 -12.00 12.02 -4.55
C HIS A 153 -11.43 12.75 -3.32
N TRP A 154 -10.80 13.92 -3.49
CA TRP A 154 -10.34 14.71 -2.34
C TRP A 154 -11.51 15.15 -1.43
N GLN A 155 -12.69 15.35 -2.00
CA GLN A 155 -13.89 15.73 -1.24
C GLN A 155 -14.48 14.53 -0.49
N GLU A 156 -14.37 13.32 -1.04
CA GLU A 156 -14.71 12.07 -0.34
C GLU A 156 -13.80 11.85 0.88
N LEU A 157 -12.50 12.15 0.74
CA LEU A 157 -11.54 12.13 1.84
C LEU A 157 -11.88 13.18 2.91
N SER A 158 -12.17 14.43 2.51
CA SER A 158 -12.64 15.47 3.43
C SER A 158 -13.88 15.02 4.22
N ALA A 159 -14.85 14.39 3.56
CA ALA A 159 -16.04 13.85 4.22
C ALA A 159 -15.71 12.73 5.24
N ALA A 160 -14.73 11.88 4.94
CA ALA A 160 -14.27 10.84 5.86
C ALA A 160 -13.53 11.43 7.08
N LEU A 161 -12.64 12.39 6.87
CA LEU A 161 -11.96 13.14 7.94
C LEU A 161 -12.97 13.85 8.84
N ARG A 162 -13.97 14.51 8.23
CA ARG A 162 -15.08 15.13 8.98
C ARG A 162 -15.84 14.14 9.85
N LYS A 163 -16.05 12.92 9.34
CA LYS A 163 -16.74 11.84 10.06
C LYS A 163 -15.89 11.27 11.19
N ALA A 164 -14.56 11.29 11.07
CA ALA A 164 -13.68 10.88 12.16
C ALA A 164 -13.92 11.73 13.41
N LEU A 165 -13.98 13.05 13.27
CA LEU A 165 -14.27 13.98 14.38
C LEU A 165 -15.73 13.93 14.88
N HIS A 166 -16.62 13.17 14.22
CA HIS A 166 -18.01 13.00 14.65
C HIS A 166 -18.16 11.93 15.75
N VAL A 167 -17.47 12.11 16.88
CA VAL A 167 -17.41 11.14 17.98
C VAL A 167 -18.54 11.32 19.00
N GLN A 168 -19.14 10.23 19.47
CA GLN A 168 -20.08 10.30 20.61
C GLN A 168 -19.35 10.18 21.96
N GLY A 169 -18.26 9.42 21.95
CA GLY A 169 -17.23 9.31 22.98
C GLY A 169 -15.96 8.78 22.29
N ALA A 170 -14.79 9.09 22.82
CA ALA A 170 -13.51 8.64 22.30
C ALA A 170 -12.53 8.44 23.45
N ASP A 171 -11.74 7.37 23.41
CA ASP A 171 -10.69 7.15 24.40
C ASP A 171 -9.67 8.29 24.31
N GLY A 172 -9.37 8.92 25.45
CA GLY A 172 -8.50 10.09 25.53
C GLY A 172 -9.23 11.43 25.53
N TRP A 173 -10.52 11.48 25.18
CA TRP A 173 -11.33 12.70 25.24
C TRP A 173 -12.51 12.56 26.21
N ASP A 174 -12.76 13.62 26.99
CA ASP A 174 -13.95 13.71 27.81
C ASP A 174 -15.20 14.16 27.02
N ASP A 175 -16.34 14.21 27.70
CA ASP A 175 -17.63 14.59 27.12
C ASP A 175 -17.63 15.99 26.51
N ASP A 176 -16.91 16.95 27.11
CA ASP A 176 -16.86 18.32 26.62
C ASP A 176 -15.97 18.40 25.37
N GLN A 177 -14.83 17.71 25.36
CA GLN A 177 -13.97 17.56 24.18
C GLN A 177 -14.73 16.87 23.02
N CYS A 178 -15.47 15.79 23.30
CA CYS A 178 -16.29 15.11 22.30
C CYS A 178 -17.46 15.98 21.79
N ARG A 179 -18.02 16.88 22.61
CA ARG A 179 -19.01 17.87 22.16
C ARG A 179 -18.39 18.89 21.21
N VAL A 180 -17.23 19.44 21.56
CA VAL A 180 -16.51 20.40 20.72
C VAL A 180 -16.14 19.75 19.38
N ALA A 181 -15.58 18.54 19.39
CA ALA A 181 -15.24 17.81 18.17
C ALA A 181 -16.46 17.57 17.25
N ARG A 182 -17.62 17.18 17.81
CA ARG A 182 -18.86 17.04 17.04
C ARG A 182 -19.34 18.37 16.46
N ALA A 183 -19.20 19.46 17.20
CA ALA A 183 -19.57 20.78 16.70
C ALA A 183 -18.68 21.20 15.53
N VAL A 184 -17.37 20.97 15.61
CA VAL A 184 -16.42 21.17 14.50
C VAL A 184 -16.78 20.29 13.31
N SER A 185 -17.12 19.02 13.53
CA SER A 185 -17.56 18.10 12.47
C SER A 185 -18.85 18.58 11.76
N ARG A 186 -19.80 19.15 12.49
CA ARG A 186 -21.07 19.67 11.91
C ARG A 186 -20.89 21.03 11.23
N HIS A 187 -20.06 21.89 11.80
CA HIS A 187 -19.76 23.22 11.30
C HIS A 187 -18.23 23.40 11.18
N PRO A 188 -17.65 22.90 10.09
CA PRO A 188 -16.20 22.98 9.88
C PRO A 188 -15.70 24.41 9.73
N ASP A 189 -16.51 25.25 9.07
CA ASP A 189 -16.23 26.67 8.91
C ASP A 189 -16.39 27.43 10.23
N LYS A 190 -15.39 28.25 10.55
CA LYS A 190 -15.33 29.03 11.79
C LYS A 190 -16.50 29.98 11.94
N GLN A 191 -16.86 30.72 10.88
CA GLN A 191 -17.94 31.70 10.95
C GLN A 191 -19.29 31.01 11.11
N SER A 192 -19.53 29.93 10.36
CA SER A 192 -20.73 29.09 10.50
C SER A 192 -20.84 28.49 11.90
N ARG A 193 -19.73 28.02 12.47
CA ARG A 193 -19.69 27.44 13.82
C ARG A 193 -20.03 28.48 14.88
N GLN A 194 -19.45 29.67 14.78
CA GLN A 194 -19.73 30.80 15.69
C GLN A 194 -21.18 31.26 15.63
N ASN A 195 -21.75 31.35 14.43
CA ASN A 195 -23.15 31.75 14.23
C ASN A 195 -24.13 30.72 14.80
N HIS A 196 -23.78 29.43 14.76
CA HIS A 196 -24.62 28.36 15.29
C HIS A 196 -24.51 28.22 16.82
N ASP A 197 -23.30 28.36 17.37
CA ASP A 197 -23.03 28.25 18.80
C ASP A 197 -21.99 29.30 19.26
N PRO A 198 -22.44 30.43 19.85
CA PRO A 198 -21.55 31.47 20.35
C PRO A 198 -20.58 31.02 21.44
N THR A 199 -20.87 29.91 22.13
CA THR A 199 -19.98 29.38 23.19
C THR A 199 -18.69 28.79 22.63
N LEU A 200 -18.65 28.51 21.32
CA LEU A 200 -17.49 28.01 20.59
C LEU A 200 -16.68 29.13 19.92
N SER A 201 -16.97 30.39 20.21
CA SER A 201 -16.30 31.54 19.57
C SER A 201 -14.79 31.60 19.81
N ALA A 202 -14.34 31.14 20.97
CA ALA A 202 -12.93 31.06 21.32
C ALA A 202 -12.26 29.75 20.84
N ILE A 203 -12.98 28.85 20.15
CA ILE A 203 -12.43 27.58 19.66
C ILE A 203 -11.94 27.71 18.23
N GLN A 204 -10.65 27.42 18.07
CA GLN A 204 -9.93 27.39 16.81
C GLN A 204 -9.64 25.95 16.39
N VAL A 205 -9.66 25.72 15.09
CA VAL A 205 -9.34 24.42 14.50
C VAL A 205 -8.23 24.64 13.47
N CYS A 206 -7.05 24.11 13.78
CA CYS A 206 -5.82 24.48 13.10
C CYS A 206 -5.12 23.25 12.51
N LEU A 207 -4.46 23.47 11.37
CA LEU A 207 -3.41 22.61 10.87
C LEU A 207 -2.10 22.95 11.60
N ILE A 208 -1.15 22.02 11.57
CA ILE A 208 0.20 22.21 12.09
C ILE A 208 1.13 22.41 10.89
N ASP A 209 1.80 23.56 10.88
CA ASP A 209 2.82 23.93 9.90
C ASP A 209 4.19 23.93 10.60
N ILE A 210 5.18 23.32 9.96
CA ILE A 210 6.49 23.01 10.53
C ILE A 210 7.57 23.45 9.56
N ASP A 211 8.48 24.26 10.05
CA ASP A 211 9.70 24.65 9.35
C ASP A 211 10.88 23.92 9.99
N THR A 212 11.59 23.13 9.20
CA THR A 212 12.87 22.58 9.61
C THR A 212 14.00 23.28 8.87
N VAL A 213 15.05 23.63 9.61
CA VAL A 213 16.25 24.25 9.02
C VAL A 213 17.40 23.26 9.12
N ASP A 214 17.98 22.89 7.97
CA ASP A 214 19.14 22.01 7.93
C ASP A 214 20.43 22.71 8.41
N ALA A 215 21.50 21.93 8.57
CA ALA A 215 22.80 22.44 9.02
C ALA A 215 23.43 23.44 8.02
N GLN A 216 22.95 23.46 6.78
CA GLN A 216 23.36 24.34 5.69
C GLN A 216 22.48 25.60 5.60
N GLY A 217 21.47 25.74 6.48
CA GLY A 217 20.57 26.89 6.54
C GLY A 217 19.41 26.84 5.53
N LYS A 218 19.19 25.70 4.86
CA LYS A 218 18.05 25.50 3.96
C LYS A 218 16.80 25.20 4.79
N VAL A 219 15.75 25.99 4.55
CA VAL A 219 14.44 25.79 5.18
C VAL A 219 13.64 24.79 4.36
N ARG A 220 13.08 23.79 5.03
CA ARG A 220 12.10 22.85 4.50
C ARG A 220 10.79 23.09 5.23
N HIS A 221 9.74 23.37 4.47
CA HIS A 221 8.38 23.53 4.96
C HIS A 221 7.67 22.17 4.92
N LEU A 222 6.99 21.82 6.00
CA LEU A 222 6.24 20.58 6.16
C LEU A 222 4.92 20.89 6.87
N ILE A 223 3.81 20.54 6.23
CA ILE A 223 2.51 20.49 6.91
C ILE A 223 2.32 19.09 7.44
N LEU A 224 1.94 18.95 8.72
CA LEU A 224 1.57 17.65 9.28
C LEU A 224 0.19 17.24 8.75
N GLY A 225 0.18 16.72 7.52
CA GLY A 225 -1.00 16.24 6.83
C GLY A 225 -1.75 15.21 7.68
N GLY A 226 -3.08 15.31 7.74
CA GLY A 226 -3.90 14.39 8.53
C GLY A 226 -3.93 14.65 10.04
N ALA A 227 -3.38 15.78 10.51
CA ALA A 227 -3.55 16.25 11.87
C ALA A 227 -4.56 17.41 11.96
N ALA A 228 -5.40 17.39 13.00
CA ALA A 228 -6.31 18.47 13.32
C ALA A 228 -6.13 18.87 14.79
N VAL A 229 -5.71 20.10 15.04
CA VAL A 229 -5.56 20.65 16.39
C VAL A 229 -6.78 21.50 16.71
N VAL A 230 -7.50 21.17 17.77
CA VAL A 230 -8.55 22.01 18.31
C VAL A 230 -8.03 22.66 19.57
N THR A 231 -8.01 23.99 19.60
CA THR A 231 -7.53 24.74 20.75
C THR A 231 -8.40 25.94 21.05
N GLY A 232 -8.50 26.30 22.33
CA GLY A 232 -9.24 27.48 22.77
C GLY A 232 -9.97 27.25 24.07
N ARG A 233 -10.65 28.30 24.52
CA ARG A 233 -11.40 28.26 25.78
C ARG A 233 -12.82 27.80 25.54
N TYR A 234 -13.23 26.72 26.20
CA TYR A 234 -14.61 26.25 26.21
C TYR A 234 -15.14 26.24 27.64
N LYS A 235 -16.24 26.95 27.88
CA LYS A 235 -16.77 27.23 29.23
C LYS A 235 -15.70 27.89 30.12
N GLN A 236 -15.13 27.14 31.07
CA GLN A 236 -14.08 27.61 31.99
C GLN A 236 -12.77 26.84 31.87
N ARG A 237 -12.61 26.04 30.81
CA ARG A 237 -11.42 25.21 30.59
C ARG A 237 -10.75 25.56 29.27
N ASP A 238 -9.43 25.61 29.30
CA ASP A 238 -8.61 25.69 28.10
C ASP A 238 -8.45 24.27 27.53
N LEU A 239 -8.75 24.13 26.24
CA LEU A 239 -8.64 22.87 25.52
C LEU A 239 -7.44 22.95 24.57
N VAL A 240 -6.64 21.88 24.57
CA VAL A 240 -5.63 21.60 23.56
C VAL A 240 -5.77 20.11 23.24
N MET A 241 -6.38 19.82 22.10
CA MET A 241 -6.67 18.45 21.68
C MET A 241 -6.26 18.28 20.22
N MET A 242 -5.83 17.08 19.87
CA MET A 242 -5.35 16.76 18.54
C MET A 242 -6.00 15.48 18.07
N TYR A 243 -6.40 15.45 16.81
CA TYR A 243 -6.73 14.23 16.10
C TYR A 243 -5.66 13.98 15.05
N THR A 244 -5.19 12.74 14.94
CA THR A 244 -4.38 12.27 13.82
C THR A 244 -4.96 10.98 13.25
N VAL A 245 -4.76 10.76 11.95
CA VAL A 245 -5.10 9.49 11.32
C VAL A 245 -4.31 8.32 11.94
N GLU A 246 -3.06 8.58 12.35
CA GLU A 246 -2.16 7.57 12.88
C GLU A 246 -2.46 7.20 14.35
N LYS A 247 -2.48 8.18 15.26
CA LYS A 247 -2.58 7.96 16.72
C LYS A 247 -3.98 8.21 17.28
N GLY A 248 -4.94 8.60 16.45
CA GLY A 248 -6.31 8.84 16.87
C GLY A 248 -6.45 10.12 17.68
N TYR A 249 -7.06 10.04 18.87
CA TYR A 249 -7.47 11.20 19.67
C TYR A 249 -6.52 11.42 20.84
N GLU A 250 -5.96 12.63 20.91
CA GLU A 250 -4.99 13.00 21.92
C GLU A 250 -5.41 14.31 22.61
N THR A 251 -5.03 14.46 23.87
CA THR A 251 -5.25 15.67 24.67
C THR A 251 -3.93 16.11 25.30
N PHE A 252 -3.75 17.42 25.42
CA PHE A 252 -2.53 18.03 25.95
C PHE A 252 -2.88 19.06 27.02
N ASP A 253 -2.01 19.18 28.03
CA ASP A 253 -2.17 20.19 29.09
C ASP A 253 -1.92 21.62 28.58
N SER A 254 -1.15 21.76 27.49
CA SER A 254 -0.80 23.06 26.91
C SER A 254 -0.27 22.94 25.48
N LEU A 255 -0.23 24.06 24.76
CA LEU A 255 0.42 24.15 23.45
C LEU A 255 1.93 23.82 23.52
N LYS A 256 2.58 24.07 24.66
CA LYS A 256 3.98 23.67 24.86
C LYS A 256 4.13 22.15 24.83
N LYS A 257 3.26 21.43 25.54
CA LYS A 257 3.26 19.95 25.56
C LYS A 257 2.91 19.35 24.20
N LEU A 258 2.03 19.99 23.44
CA LEU A 258 1.79 19.64 22.05
C LEU A 258 3.08 19.77 21.23
N GLY A 259 3.74 20.93 21.30
CA GLY A 259 5.00 21.20 20.61
C GLY A 259 6.13 20.23 20.96
N ASP A 260 6.30 19.90 22.24
CA ASP A 260 7.29 18.93 22.72
C ASP A 260 7.05 17.52 22.12
N SER A 261 5.82 17.21 21.68
CA SER A 261 5.46 15.92 21.08
C SER A 261 5.66 15.86 19.56
N LEU A 262 5.88 16.99 18.89
CA LEU A 262 5.99 17.04 17.42
C LEU A 262 7.28 16.41 16.88
N PRO A 263 8.46 16.58 17.50
CA PRO A 263 9.70 16.01 16.95
C PRO A 263 9.65 14.49 16.75
N ALA A 264 9.03 13.76 17.68
CA ALA A 264 8.87 12.31 17.61
C ALA A 264 7.86 11.82 16.55
N ARG A 265 7.22 12.72 15.81
CA ARG A 265 6.23 12.42 14.76
C ARG A 265 6.77 12.68 13.35
N ILE A 266 8.02 13.15 13.27
CA ILE A 266 8.68 13.45 12.01
C ILE A 266 9.76 12.38 11.84
N ASP A 267 9.52 11.45 10.92
CA ASP A 267 10.36 10.27 10.70
C ASP A 267 11.79 10.62 10.28
N VAL A 268 11.99 11.82 9.70
CA VAL A 268 13.27 12.29 9.18
C VAL A 268 13.71 13.53 9.94
N GLN A 269 14.32 13.35 11.12
CA GLN A 269 15.13 14.40 11.74
C GLN A 269 16.62 14.04 11.66
N PRO A 270 17.35 14.57 10.67
CA PRO A 270 18.80 14.58 10.72
C PRO A 270 19.25 15.32 11.99
N ALA A 271 20.25 14.76 12.68
CA ALA A 271 20.79 15.37 13.89
C ALA A 271 21.20 16.84 13.64
N GLY A 272 20.66 17.77 14.44
CA GLY A 272 21.04 19.19 14.41
C GLY A 272 20.07 20.14 13.69
N GLN A 273 18.88 19.69 13.27
CA GLN A 273 17.87 20.61 12.72
C GLN A 273 17.12 21.37 13.82
N ASN A 274 16.96 22.69 13.63
CA ASN A 274 16.04 23.50 14.44
C ASN A 274 14.64 23.40 13.85
N LEU A 275 13.69 22.95 14.68
CA LEU A 275 12.27 22.84 14.32
C LEU A 275 11.52 24.07 14.84
N GLN A 276 10.87 24.80 13.95
CA GLN A 276 9.87 25.80 14.27
C GLN A 276 8.50 25.29 13.83
N TRP A 277 7.47 25.57 14.61
CA TRP A 277 6.12 25.16 14.26
C TRP A 277 5.11 26.23 14.63
N GLN A 278 4.01 26.26 13.89
CA GLN A 278 2.91 27.17 14.11
C GLN A 278 1.56 26.48 13.85
N LEU A 279 0.51 27.05 14.44
CA LEU A 279 -0.86 26.66 14.16
C LEU A 279 -1.45 27.60 13.12
N PHE A 280 -2.01 27.02 12.07
CA PHE A 280 -2.69 27.76 11.02
C PHE A 280 -4.16 27.37 10.98
N GLU A 281 -5.06 28.33 11.24
CA GLU A 281 -6.51 28.15 11.10
C GLU A 281 -6.94 28.59 9.70
N PRO A 282 -7.31 27.66 8.79
CA PRO A 282 -7.72 28.03 7.44
C PRO A 282 -9.13 28.64 7.41
N GLU A 283 -9.41 29.43 6.36
CA GLU A 283 -10.75 29.96 6.09
C GLU A 283 -11.62 28.94 5.32
N GLY A 284 -12.91 28.89 5.64
CA GLY A 284 -13.85 27.95 5.02
C GLY A 284 -13.85 26.58 5.69
N ASN A 285 -14.12 25.53 4.91
CA ASN A 285 -14.24 24.18 5.45
C ASN A 285 -12.88 23.60 5.84
N PHE A 286 -12.61 23.54 7.15
CA PHE A 286 -11.38 22.99 7.70
C PHE A 286 -10.99 21.60 7.14
N PHE A 287 -11.96 20.69 6.95
CA PHE A 287 -11.66 19.33 6.49
C PHE A 287 -11.24 19.28 5.02
N ASP A 288 -11.64 20.27 4.20
CA ASP A 288 -11.17 20.39 2.82
C ASP A 288 -9.67 20.74 2.83
N HIS A 289 -9.26 21.71 3.64
CA HIS A 289 -7.85 22.06 3.82
C HIS A 289 -7.02 20.93 4.42
N MET A 290 -7.58 20.18 5.38
CA MET A 290 -6.93 19.00 5.94
C MET A 290 -6.72 17.90 4.89
N ALA A 291 -7.71 17.68 4.02
CA ALA A 291 -7.59 16.74 2.91
C ALA A 291 -6.54 17.20 1.89
N TRP A 292 -6.52 18.48 1.52
CA TRP A 292 -5.51 19.03 0.61
C TRP A 292 -4.11 18.96 1.20
N ALA A 293 -3.94 19.25 2.48
CA ALA A 293 -2.66 19.11 3.17
C ALA A 293 -2.17 17.66 3.13
N LEU A 294 -3.04 16.69 3.40
CA LEU A 294 -2.69 15.26 3.33
C LEU A 294 -2.27 14.84 1.92
N ILE A 295 -3.00 15.30 0.89
CA ILE A 295 -2.67 15.03 -0.52
C ILE A 295 -1.35 15.69 -0.91
N ALA A 296 -1.12 16.93 -0.50
CA ALA A 296 0.14 17.64 -0.74
C ALA A 296 1.31 16.90 -0.09
N THR A 297 1.17 16.46 1.18
CA THR A 297 2.20 15.64 1.84
C THR A 297 2.47 14.33 1.10
N GLN A 298 1.43 13.68 0.55
CA GLN A 298 1.61 12.48 -0.27
C GLN A 298 2.40 12.77 -1.55
N LEU A 299 2.07 13.84 -2.26
CA LEU A 299 2.78 14.25 -3.48
C LEU A 299 4.22 14.66 -3.18
N ASP A 300 4.45 15.41 -2.09
CA ASP A 300 5.79 15.78 -1.64
C ASP A 300 6.60 14.53 -1.30
N ALA A 301 6.00 13.53 -0.63
CA ALA A 301 6.66 12.25 -0.35
C ALA A 301 7.06 11.52 -1.63
N ILE A 302 6.18 11.49 -2.64
CA ILE A 302 6.48 10.92 -3.96
C ILE A 302 7.64 11.65 -4.64
N THR A 303 7.68 12.99 -4.59
CA THR A 303 8.79 13.77 -5.16
C THR A 303 10.09 13.63 -4.38
N ALA A 304 10.00 13.32 -3.08
CA ALA A 304 11.15 13.11 -2.21
C ALA A 304 11.79 11.73 -2.36
N ILE A 305 11.07 10.78 -2.98
CA ILE A 305 11.70 9.61 -3.60
C ILE A 305 12.54 10.18 -4.75
N SER A 306 13.78 10.53 -4.45
CA SER A 306 14.73 11.07 -5.42
C SER A 306 15.83 10.03 -5.64
N ARG A 307 16.48 10.11 -6.79
CA ARG A 307 17.61 9.22 -7.12
C ARG A 307 18.69 9.32 -6.03
N GLU A 308 18.87 10.50 -5.46
CA GLU A 308 19.83 10.78 -4.39
C GLU A 308 19.41 10.17 -3.04
N SER A 309 18.11 10.18 -2.71
CA SER A 309 17.58 9.50 -1.51
C SER A 309 17.75 7.98 -1.60
N LEU A 310 17.46 7.40 -2.77
CA LEU A 310 17.52 5.95 -3.01
C LEU A 310 18.96 5.43 -3.05
N VAL A 311 19.92 6.23 -3.55
CA VAL A 311 21.34 5.90 -3.53
C VAL A 311 21.94 6.04 -2.12
N ALA A 312 21.45 6.97 -1.30
CA ALA A 312 21.87 7.10 0.09
C ALA A 312 21.34 5.95 0.99
N GLU A 313 20.13 5.44 0.73
CA GLU A 313 19.57 4.28 1.44
C GLU A 313 20.18 2.94 1.00
N ALA A 314 20.71 2.85 -0.23
CA ALA A 314 21.39 1.65 -0.71
C ALA A 314 22.78 1.41 -0.07
N ASP A 315 23.38 2.44 0.54
CA ASP A 315 24.65 2.36 1.28
C ASP A 315 24.44 2.06 2.77
N ASP A 316 23.20 2.10 3.27
CA ASP A 316 22.84 1.75 4.65
C ASP A 316 22.27 0.32 4.68
N ASP A 317 23.19 -0.64 4.88
CA ASP A 317 22.90 -2.06 5.03
C ASP A 317 21.83 -2.30 6.12
N ILE A 318 20.74 -2.96 5.72
CA ILE A 318 19.78 -3.76 6.50
C ILE A 318 19.77 -3.45 8.01
N ALA A 319 19.03 -2.42 8.42
CA ALA A 319 18.68 -2.21 9.83
C ALA A 319 17.21 -1.80 10.00
N SER A 320 16.39 -2.81 10.25
CA SER A 320 15.15 -2.77 11.03
C SER A 320 14.11 -1.69 10.71
N ALA A 321 13.02 -2.11 10.06
CA ALA A 321 11.73 -1.44 10.19
C ALA A 321 11.35 -1.28 11.68
N PRO A 322 11.08 -0.07 12.19
CA PRO A 322 10.61 0.09 13.55
C PRO A 322 9.12 -0.27 13.58
N VAL A 323 8.83 -1.48 14.05
CA VAL A 323 7.48 -1.88 14.44
C VAL A 323 7.03 -0.98 15.59
N VAL A 324 6.11 -0.08 15.26
CA VAL A 324 5.07 0.56 16.09
C VAL A 324 5.12 0.16 17.58
N GLU A 325 5.91 0.87 18.37
CA GLU A 325 5.98 0.64 19.82
C GLU A 325 5.10 1.60 20.62
N HIS A 326 3.85 1.87 20.20
CA HIS A 326 2.88 2.53 21.09
C HIS A 326 1.44 2.12 20.75
N THR A 327 1.07 0.87 21.07
CA THR A 327 -0.34 0.43 21.03
C THR A 327 -0.72 -0.23 22.36
N SER A 328 -1.96 -0.03 22.78
CA SER A 328 -2.46 -0.53 24.06
C SER A 328 -2.52 -2.06 24.05
N GLY A 329 -2.46 -2.70 25.23
CA GLY A 329 -2.41 -4.16 25.40
C GLY A 329 -3.35 -5.02 24.52
N PRO A 330 -4.63 -4.65 24.28
CA PRO A 330 -5.53 -5.41 23.39
C PRO A 330 -5.20 -5.25 21.90
N GLU A 331 -4.71 -4.09 21.45
CA GLU A 331 -4.31 -3.85 20.04
C GLU A 331 -3.08 -4.68 19.66
N LYS A 332 -2.13 -4.86 20.60
CA LYS A 332 -0.98 -5.76 20.43
C LYS A 332 -1.43 -7.17 20.06
N ASN A 333 -2.44 -7.73 20.75
CA ASN A 333 -2.90 -9.10 20.48
C ASN A 333 -3.57 -9.29 19.11
N VAL A 334 -4.21 -8.24 18.58
CA VAL A 334 -4.80 -8.27 17.23
C VAL A 334 -3.69 -8.14 16.18
N LEU A 335 -2.74 -7.23 16.38
CA LEU A 335 -1.59 -7.03 15.50
C LEU A 335 -0.68 -8.27 15.46
N THR A 336 -0.39 -8.89 16.60
CA THR A 336 0.40 -10.14 16.66
C THR A 336 -0.31 -11.33 15.98
N ARG A 337 -1.64 -11.35 15.96
CA ARG A 337 -2.40 -12.38 15.22
C ARG A 337 -2.44 -12.10 13.71
N LEU A 338 -2.39 -10.82 13.33
CA LEU A 338 -2.31 -10.38 11.95
C LEU A 338 -0.94 -10.67 11.34
N ASP A 339 0.12 -10.57 12.15
CA ASP A 339 1.51 -10.83 11.77
C ASP A 339 1.67 -12.26 11.21
N GLY A 340 1.06 -13.26 11.85
CA GLY A 340 1.03 -14.64 11.36
C GLY A 340 0.10 -14.90 10.16
N SER A 341 -0.59 -13.87 9.66
CA SER A 341 -1.45 -13.94 8.47
C SER A 341 -0.84 -13.24 7.25
N ILE A 342 0.33 -12.62 7.40
CA ILE A 342 1.08 -12.02 6.30
C ILE A 342 1.75 -13.15 5.49
N PRO A 343 1.49 -13.27 4.18
CA PRO A 343 2.13 -14.28 3.35
C PRO A 343 3.66 -14.16 3.33
N ASP A 344 4.37 -15.28 3.34
CA ASP A 344 5.84 -15.30 3.40
C ASP A 344 6.52 -14.58 2.23
N TRP A 345 5.89 -14.57 1.05
CA TRP A 345 6.42 -13.88 -0.13
C TRP A 345 6.51 -12.36 0.08
N LEU A 346 5.76 -11.80 1.04
CA LEU A 346 5.71 -10.37 1.31
C LEU A 346 6.99 -9.85 2.01
N PHE A 347 7.74 -10.71 2.70
CA PHE A 347 8.95 -10.31 3.45
C PHE A 347 10.13 -9.89 2.57
N GLY A 348 10.08 -10.16 1.26
CA GLY A 348 11.06 -9.71 0.27
C GLY A 348 10.41 -9.10 -0.98
N ALA A 349 9.14 -8.72 -0.89
CA ALA A 349 8.39 -8.16 -1.99
C ALA A 349 8.87 -6.75 -2.35
N SER A 350 8.71 -6.36 -3.61
CA SER A 350 9.03 -5.00 -4.04
C SER A 350 8.07 -3.99 -3.38
N ALA A 351 8.46 -2.70 -3.31
CA ALA A 351 7.58 -1.64 -2.83
C ALA A 351 6.25 -1.57 -3.61
N ALA A 352 6.31 -1.88 -4.90
CA ALA A 352 5.18 -2.03 -5.81
C ALA A 352 4.22 -3.16 -5.37
N ASP A 353 4.77 -4.35 -5.14
CA ASP A 353 3.98 -5.51 -4.70
C ASP A 353 3.35 -5.29 -3.32
N LEU A 354 4.07 -4.62 -2.41
CA LEU A 354 3.56 -4.23 -1.09
C LEU A 354 2.38 -3.28 -1.19
N ASP A 355 2.45 -2.26 -2.05
CA ASP A 355 1.36 -1.33 -2.29
C ASP A 355 0.15 -2.05 -2.89
N GLN A 356 0.35 -2.83 -3.95
CA GLN A 356 -0.72 -3.59 -4.60
C GLN A 356 -1.43 -4.56 -3.64
N TYR A 357 -0.68 -5.25 -2.79
CA TYR A 357 -1.23 -6.12 -1.76
C TYR A 357 -2.06 -5.34 -0.74
N SER A 358 -1.55 -4.22 -0.24
CA SER A 358 -2.25 -3.33 0.70
C SER A 358 -3.58 -2.84 0.12
N GLN A 359 -3.58 -2.37 -1.13
CA GLN A 359 -4.79 -1.95 -1.83
C GLN A 359 -5.80 -3.09 -1.98
N SER A 360 -5.33 -4.28 -2.36
CA SER A 360 -6.17 -5.46 -2.56
C SER A 360 -6.85 -5.93 -1.27
N ILE A 361 -6.11 -5.98 -0.16
CA ILE A 361 -6.65 -6.35 1.16
C ILE A 361 -7.69 -5.34 1.64
N ASN A 362 -7.44 -4.04 1.45
CA ASN A 362 -8.40 -3.01 1.83
C ASN A 362 -9.67 -3.05 0.96
N ALA A 363 -9.52 -3.25 -0.35
CA ALA A 363 -10.65 -3.43 -1.27
C ALA A 363 -11.49 -4.65 -0.90
N LEU A 364 -10.84 -5.77 -0.56
CA LEU A 364 -11.49 -6.99 -0.08
C LEU A 364 -12.26 -6.73 1.23
N GLY A 365 -11.67 -6.01 2.18
CA GLY A 365 -12.33 -5.59 3.42
C GLY A 365 -13.60 -4.75 3.18
N MET A 366 -13.59 -3.85 2.19
CA MET A 366 -14.77 -3.09 1.78
C MET A 366 -15.84 -3.98 1.14
N LEU A 367 -15.44 -4.92 0.28
CA LEU A 367 -16.33 -5.92 -0.31
C LEU A 367 -17.04 -6.74 0.78
N TYR A 368 -16.31 -7.21 1.78
CA TYR A 368 -16.89 -7.92 2.93
C TYR A 368 -17.93 -7.09 3.70
N LYS A 369 -17.78 -5.76 3.71
CA LYS A 369 -18.72 -4.84 4.38
C LYS A 369 -19.99 -4.55 3.55
N GLN A 370 -19.87 -4.56 2.23
CA GLN A 370 -20.99 -4.25 1.31
C GLN A 370 -21.82 -5.48 0.95
N THR A 371 -21.27 -6.67 1.13
CA THR A 371 -21.87 -7.92 0.66
C THR A 371 -22.80 -8.52 1.72
N ASP A 372 -23.93 -9.08 1.28
CA ASP A 372 -24.84 -9.82 2.14
C ASP A 372 -24.13 -11.04 2.75
N LYS A 373 -24.34 -11.28 4.06
CA LYS A 373 -23.64 -12.34 4.83
C LYS A 373 -23.91 -13.76 4.29
N THR A 374 -24.84 -13.89 3.34
CA THR A 374 -25.16 -15.11 2.61
C THR A 374 -24.04 -15.56 1.66
N LEU A 375 -23.23 -14.64 1.11
CA LEU A 375 -22.08 -14.97 0.25
C LEU A 375 -20.85 -15.47 1.02
N LEU A 376 -20.80 -15.25 2.35
CA LEU A 376 -19.82 -15.86 3.25
C LEU A 376 -20.00 -17.39 3.41
N ARG A 377 -21.03 -17.96 2.79
CA ARG A 377 -21.33 -19.41 2.81
C ARG A 377 -20.74 -20.15 1.60
N ILE A 378 -20.01 -19.46 0.72
CA ILE A 378 -19.25 -20.12 -0.35
C ILE A 378 -18.07 -20.82 0.33
N ALA A 379 -18.06 -22.15 0.25
CA ALA A 379 -16.95 -22.94 0.76
C ALA A 379 -15.64 -22.55 0.05
N PRO A 380 -14.49 -22.56 0.74
CA PRO A 380 -13.19 -22.39 0.08
C PRO A 380 -13.06 -23.30 -1.14
N ILE A 381 -12.39 -22.83 -2.19
CA ILE A 381 -12.33 -23.56 -3.47
C ILE A 381 -11.75 -24.96 -3.33
N THR A 382 -10.78 -25.16 -2.43
CA THR A 382 -10.20 -26.46 -2.08
C THR A 382 -11.23 -27.38 -1.42
N THR A 383 -12.03 -26.87 -0.50
CA THR A 383 -13.14 -27.61 0.13
C THR A 383 -14.23 -27.97 -0.89
N TYR A 384 -14.52 -27.07 -1.83
CA TYR A 384 -15.46 -27.35 -2.92
C TYR A 384 -14.91 -28.43 -3.87
N ALA A 385 -13.66 -28.32 -4.30
CA ALA A 385 -12.97 -29.28 -5.16
C ALA A 385 -12.91 -30.67 -4.51
N GLN A 386 -12.54 -30.74 -3.23
CA GLN A 386 -12.54 -31.98 -2.46
C GLN A 386 -13.94 -32.62 -2.41
N ASN A 387 -14.98 -31.84 -2.13
CA ASN A 387 -16.35 -32.36 -2.10
C ASN A 387 -16.78 -32.90 -3.47
N ARG A 388 -16.45 -32.20 -4.56
CA ARG A 388 -16.74 -32.64 -5.93
C ARG A 388 -15.98 -33.91 -6.31
N MET A 389 -14.71 -33.99 -5.98
CA MET A 389 -13.90 -35.18 -6.23
C MET A 389 -14.41 -36.38 -5.43
N ARG A 390 -14.81 -36.16 -4.17
CA ARG A 390 -15.45 -37.17 -3.33
C ARG A 390 -16.76 -37.68 -3.94
N GLU A 391 -17.63 -36.76 -4.36
CA GLU A 391 -18.89 -37.10 -5.05
C GLU A 391 -18.63 -37.94 -6.31
N ALA A 392 -17.63 -37.57 -7.11
CA ALA A 392 -17.25 -38.29 -8.32
C ALA A 392 -16.71 -39.70 -8.01
N ILE A 393 -15.83 -39.84 -7.02
CA ILE A 393 -15.27 -41.14 -6.59
C ILE A 393 -16.37 -42.08 -6.08
N ILE A 394 -17.31 -41.57 -5.28
CA ILE A 394 -18.43 -42.37 -4.75
C ILE A 394 -19.41 -42.75 -5.87
N ALA A 395 -19.65 -41.85 -6.83
CA ALA A 395 -20.51 -42.12 -7.97
C ALA A 395 -19.93 -43.21 -8.89
N ASP A 396 -18.62 -43.22 -9.12
CA ASP A 396 -17.93 -44.25 -9.89
C ASP A 396 -17.83 -45.58 -9.13
N LYS A 397 -17.52 -45.52 -7.83
CA LYS A 397 -17.37 -46.71 -6.98
C LYS A 397 -18.12 -46.55 -5.64
N PRO A 398 -19.37 -47.05 -5.54
CA PRO A 398 -20.19 -46.91 -4.35
C PRO A 398 -19.59 -47.49 -3.06
N SER A 399 -18.71 -48.49 -3.18
CA SER A 399 -18.00 -49.07 -2.03
C SER A 399 -16.89 -48.17 -1.44
N ALA A 400 -16.53 -47.07 -2.12
CA ALA A 400 -15.59 -46.08 -1.62
C ALA A 400 -16.20 -45.11 -0.59
N ALA A 401 -17.52 -45.13 -0.40
CA ALA A 401 -18.21 -44.25 0.56
C ALA A 401 -17.80 -44.46 2.03
N SER A 402 -17.23 -45.62 2.37
CA SER A 402 -16.73 -45.91 3.71
C SER A 402 -15.24 -45.59 3.90
N LEU A 403 -14.55 -45.06 2.88
CA LEU A 403 -13.13 -44.70 2.96
C LEU A 403 -12.98 -43.29 3.54
N PRO A 404 -11.90 -43.01 4.31
CA PRO A 404 -11.62 -41.68 4.84
C PRO A 404 -11.03 -40.77 3.74
N LEU A 405 -11.83 -40.43 2.74
CA LEU A 405 -11.42 -39.63 1.57
C LEU A 405 -10.92 -38.22 1.95
N ASP A 406 -11.36 -37.71 3.10
CA ASP A 406 -10.98 -36.39 3.62
C ASP A 406 -9.62 -36.39 4.35
N SER A 407 -8.97 -37.54 4.48
CA SER A 407 -7.66 -37.72 5.12
C SER A 407 -6.67 -38.43 4.20
N LEU A 408 -6.91 -38.37 2.90
CA LEU A 408 -6.01 -38.94 1.89
C LEU A 408 -4.89 -37.95 1.58
N ASP A 409 -3.66 -38.44 1.73
CA ASP A 409 -2.45 -37.79 1.25
C ASP A 409 -2.06 -38.43 -0.09
N ILE A 410 -2.03 -37.64 -1.14
CA ILE A 410 -1.65 -38.06 -2.49
C ILE A 410 -0.21 -37.60 -2.71
N THR A 411 0.70 -38.57 -2.82
CA THR A 411 2.09 -38.28 -3.18
C THR A 411 2.22 -38.21 -4.70
N VAL A 412 2.47 -37.02 -5.22
CA VAL A 412 2.75 -36.78 -6.63
C VAL A 412 4.27 -36.77 -6.82
N THR A 413 4.76 -37.58 -7.75
CA THR A 413 6.17 -37.60 -8.17
C THR A 413 6.22 -37.11 -9.61
N ASN A 414 6.75 -35.91 -9.80
CA ASN A 414 6.87 -35.33 -11.13
C ASN A 414 7.90 -36.11 -11.95
N SER A 415 7.79 -36.04 -13.27
CA SER A 415 8.72 -36.70 -14.18
C SER A 415 9.70 -35.71 -14.79
N PHE A 416 10.91 -36.18 -15.09
CA PHE A 416 11.89 -35.46 -15.90
C PHE A 416 12.21 -36.24 -17.17
N GLU A 417 12.61 -35.54 -18.22
CA GLU A 417 13.05 -36.17 -19.47
C GLU A 417 14.58 -36.18 -19.57
N THR A 418 15.13 -37.36 -19.89
CA THR A 418 16.55 -37.52 -20.18
C THR A 418 16.74 -38.47 -21.35
N GLY A 419 17.45 -38.03 -22.39
CA GLY A 419 17.75 -38.85 -23.57
C GLY A 419 16.51 -39.41 -24.30
N GLY A 420 15.37 -38.71 -24.26
CA GLY A 420 14.12 -39.16 -24.89
C GLY A 420 13.30 -40.18 -24.08
N LEU A 421 13.63 -40.37 -22.80
CA LEU A 421 12.87 -41.18 -21.85
C LEU A 421 12.32 -40.30 -20.74
N THR A 422 11.02 -40.45 -20.44
CA THR A 422 10.35 -39.81 -19.30
C THR A 422 10.51 -40.70 -18.06
N LEU A 423 11.25 -40.23 -17.06
CA LEU A 423 11.52 -40.97 -15.81
C LEU A 423 10.93 -40.21 -14.61
N PRO A 424 10.45 -40.91 -13.56
CA PRO A 424 10.03 -40.25 -12.33
C PRO A 424 11.22 -39.58 -11.63
N ASN A 425 11.04 -38.35 -11.16
CA ASN A 425 12.04 -37.58 -10.43
C ASN A 425 11.87 -37.81 -8.91
N PRO A 426 12.69 -38.65 -8.27
CA PRO A 426 12.56 -38.91 -6.82
C PRO A 426 12.92 -37.70 -5.95
N LEU A 427 13.45 -36.62 -6.54
CA LEU A 427 13.79 -35.37 -5.85
C LEU A 427 12.69 -34.30 -6.00
N ASP A 428 11.67 -34.53 -6.84
CA ASP A 428 10.53 -33.64 -7.05
C ASP A 428 9.24 -34.38 -6.69
N VAL A 429 9.06 -34.50 -5.38
CA VAL A 429 7.94 -35.19 -4.74
C VAL A 429 7.23 -34.21 -3.82
N HIS A 430 5.93 -34.02 -4.03
CA HIS A 430 5.08 -33.24 -3.15
C HIS A 430 3.87 -34.06 -2.71
N ILE A 431 3.33 -33.71 -1.54
CA ILE A 431 2.17 -34.36 -0.95
C ILE A 431 1.03 -33.36 -1.01
N GLU A 432 -0.06 -33.78 -1.62
CA GLU A 432 -1.27 -32.99 -1.77
C GLU A 432 -2.44 -33.68 -1.09
N THR A 433 -3.34 -32.89 -0.53
CA THR A 433 -4.66 -33.37 -0.12
C THR A 433 -5.52 -33.68 -1.35
N LEU A 434 -6.58 -34.47 -1.18
CA LEU A 434 -7.55 -34.73 -2.24
C LEU A 434 -8.14 -33.45 -2.87
N GLY A 435 -8.28 -32.38 -2.08
CA GLY A 435 -8.77 -31.09 -2.56
C GLY A 435 -7.76 -30.31 -3.42
N GLU A 436 -6.48 -30.35 -3.05
CA GLU A 436 -5.40 -29.73 -3.82
C GLU A 436 -5.16 -30.47 -5.14
N TYR A 437 -5.10 -31.79 -5.10
CA TYR A 437 -4.95 -32.63 -6.30
C TYR A 437 -6.11 -32.45 -7.29
N ALA A 438 -7.33 -32.34 -6.79
CA ALA A 438 -8.51 -32.09 -7.63
C ALA A 438 -8.52 -30.68 -8.26
N PHE A 439 -7.73 -29.75 -7.72
CA PHE A 439 -7.59 -28.39 -8.25
C PHE A 439 -6.43 -28.26 -9.24
N ALA A 440 -5.38 -29.08 -9.10
CA ALA A 440 -4.19 -29.07 -9.94
C ALA A 440 -4.33 -29.83 -11.28
N GLN A 441 -5.38 -30.65 -11.43
CA GLN A 441 -5.79 -31.34 -12.67
C GLN A 441 -6.66 -30.45 -13.55
#